data_AF-A0A1Y1S3E8-F1
#
_entry.id   AF-A0A1Y1S3E8-F1
#
_cell.length_a   1.000
_cell.length_b   1.000
_cell.length_c   1.000
_cell.angle_alpha   90.00
_cell.angle_beta   90.00
_cell.angle_gamma   90.00
#
_symmetry.space_group_name_H-M   'P 1'
#
loop_
_entity.id
_entity.type
_entity.pdbx_description
1 polymer ?
#
loop_
_entity_poly.entity_id
_entity_poly.type
_entity_poly.pdbx_seq_one_letter_code
_entity_poly.pdbx_strand_id
1 'polypeptide(L)'
;MQLPKLFTTRSSAIMRRYLRIRLDAPDGVWHVVDLPVERFCCGFSHESDIDLRHFIAVPGKGPRYSDELCFAPEGGSLRVSSRRRILIAGVEGRSGRLSQGSFLRYGKLKISFTGFFEEHQEVLSGPGFPWKPAAAVVVLVLGISVGLSAFFANFHVPRETGTQPGVETAALLPETDDLSSLSGKEPGERADILFIHAHPDDESIDFGALMAHCDLKDLDTALVLFTDGESGIFQEGYAGPRGDLSTLRLAEVQRALGLLGNDWYLRLGLKNHPYNSISQEMSPREVMMIWGGEESLVSQIETLIRRFEPAVVVSPDGPSPAREHFEHEAVGLVVAEAVSRLRQEKLAFPLAHLVSVDPRQKEFYPDAAAFPRAGVTDIQRQALESHATQADASLFAVQMIEEYDHEYYQIKFWDLDQAPEDYFLP
;
A
#
# COMPACT_ATOMS: atom_id res chain seq x y z
N MET A 1 62.20 -23.78 -36.56
CA MET A 1 61.07 -22.86 -36.31
C MET A 1 60.17 -23.52 -35.27
N GLN A 2 60.41 -23.26 -33.99
CA GLN A 2 59.61 -23.79 -32.86
C GLN A 2 58.49 -22.81 -32.57
N LEU A 3 57.24 -23.29 -32.54
CA LEU A 3 56.08 -22.50 -32.13
C LEU A 3 56.20 -22.12 -30.64
N PRO A 4 55.85 -20.89 -30.24
CA PRO A 4 55.93 -20.48 -28.84
C PRO A 4 54.86 -21.19 -28.01
N LYS A 5 55.22 -21.59 -26.79
CA LYS A 5 54.31 -22.17 -25.80
C LYS A 5 53.22 -21.14 -25.46
N LEU A 6 51.96 -21.52 -25.69
CA LEU A 6 50.79 -20.80 -25.17
C LEU A 6 50.87 -20.79 -23.64
N PHE A 7 51.05 -19.59 -23.08
CA PHE A 7 50.92 -19.35 -21.64
C PHE A 7 49.44 -19.42 -21.29
N THR A 8 49.06 -20.40 -20.48
CA THR A 8 47.72 -20.48 -19.88
C THR A 8 47.58 -19.36 -18.85
N THR A 9 46.80 -18.33 -19.17
CA THR A 9 46.25 -17.38 -18.20
C THR A 9 45.33 -18.15 -17.25
N ARG A 10 45.66 -18.15 -15.95
CA ARG A 10 44.71 -18.60 -14.92
C ARG A 10 43.80 -17.42 -14.62
N SER A 11 42.55 -17.49 -15.08
CA SER A 11 41.47 -16.64 -14.57
C SER A 11 41.04 -17.20 -13.21
N SER A 12 41.11 -16.38 -12.16
CA SER A 12 40.41 -16.67 -10.90
C SER A 12 39.22 -15.74 -10.82
N ALA A 13 38.02 -16.28 -11.00
CA ALA A 13 36.79 -15.55 -10.76
C ALA A 13 36.58 -15.43 -9.23
N ILE A 14 36.50 -14.20 -8.72
CA ILE A 14 36.08 -13.95 -7.34
C ILE A 14 34.58 -13.67 -7.41
N MET A 15 33.79 -14.61 -6.90
CA MET A 15 32.35 -14.43 -6.77
C MET A 15 32.06 -13.66 -5.48
N ARG A 16 31.54 -12.43 -5.60
CA ARG A 16 31.08 -11.66 -4.44
C ARG A 16 29.56 -11.64 -4.43
N ARG A 17 28.99 -11.95 -3.27
CA ARG A 17 27.55 -11.89 -3.04
C ARG A 17 27.25 -10.56 -2.36
N TYR A 18 26.22 -9.89 -2.85
CA TYR A 18 25.69 -8.65 -2.28
C TYR A 18 24.21 -8.83 -1.98
N LEU A 19 23.71 -8.03 -1.06
CA LEU A 19 22.28 -7.78 -0.89
C LEU A 19 22.00 -6.37 -1.44
N ARG A 20 20.81 -6.18 -2.01
CA ARG A 20 20.42 -4.88 -2.55
C ARG A 20 19.19 -4.35 -1.83
N ILE A 21 19.28 -3.12 -1.37
CA ILE A 21 18.17 -2.38 -0.80
C ILE A 21 17.85 -1.14 -1.63
N ARG A 22 16.56 -0.80 -1.72
CA ARG A 22 16.05 0.45 -2.30
C ARG A 22 15.55 1.34 -1.18
N LEU A 23 15.94 2.61 -1.18
CA LEU A 23 15.53 3.64 -0.24
C LEU A 23 14.65 4.62 -1.01
N ASP A 24 13.38 4.78 -0.61
CA ASP A 24 12.44 5.73 -1.20
C ASP A 24 12.16 6.83 -0.17
N ALA A 25 12.63 8.06 -0.45
CA ALA A 25 12.43 9.22 0.40
C ALA A 25 11.10 9.96 0.10
N PRO A 26 10.55 10.73 1.07
CA PRO A 26 9.28 11.45 0.90
C PRO A 26 9.30 12.52 -0.20
N ASP A 27 10.46 13.10 -0.47
CA ASP A 27 10.69 14.10 -1.52
C ASP A 27 10.93 13.47 -2.91
N GLY A 28 10.63 12.17 -3.06
CA GLY A 28 10.77 11.43 -4.31
C GLY A 28 12.20 10.99 -4.63
N VAL A 29 13.15 11.21 -3.71
CA VAL A 29 14.54 10.80 -3.91
C VAL A 29 14.68 9.29 -3.63
N TRP A 30 14.89 8.53 -4.70
CA TRP A 30 15.14 7.09 -4.65
C TRP A 30 16.62 6.74 -4.82
N HIS A 31 17.10 5.81 -4.00
CA HIS A 31 18.47 5.29 -4.06
C HIS A 31 18.51 3.77 -3.98
N VAL A 32 19.43 3.17 -4.73
CA VAL A 32 19.71 1.72 -4.68
C VAL A 32 21.11 1.52 -4.13
N VAL A 33 21.22 0.70 -3.08
CA VAL A 33 22.49 0.42 -2.40
C VAL A 33 22.75 -1.08 -2.41
N ASP A 34 23.91 -1.46 -2.93
CA ASP A 34 24.43 -2.82 -2.89
C ASP A 34 25.42 -2.95 -1.73
N LEU A 35 25.12 -3.86 -0.80
CA LEU A 35 25.89 -4.06 0.41
C LEU A 35 26.44 -5.49 0.44
N PRO A 36 27.60 -5.74 1.07
CA PRO A 36 28.05 -7.08 1.37
C PRO A 36 26.95 -7.87 2.11
N VAL A 37 26.89 -9.20 1.93
CA VAL A 37 25.95 -10.08 2.66
C VAL A 37 26.40 -10.25 4.11
N GLU A 38 26.39 -9.16 4.84
CA GLU A 38 26.76 -9.06 6.25
C GLU A 38 25.72 -8.21 6.98
N ARG A 39 25.81 -8.18 8.31
CA ARG A 39 24.96 -7.31 9.11
C ARG A 39 25.33 -5.85 8.82
N PHE A 40 24.33 -5.00 8.64
CA PHE A 40 24.51 -3.56 8.53
C PHE A 40 23.41 -2.83 9.30
N CYS A 41 23.66 -1.59 9.71
CA CYS A 41 22.70 -0.71 10.35
C CYS A 41 22.62 0.62 9.61
N CYS A 42 21.41 1.15 9.43
CA CYS A 42 21.19 2.49 8.91
C CYS A 42 20.60 3.40 9.99
N GLY A 43 21.00 4.66 9.97
CA GLY A 43 20.60 5.64 10.99
C GLY A 43 21.02 7.05 10.60
N PHE A 44 20.77 8.02 11.48
CA PHE A 44 21.16 9.42 11.29
C PHE A 44 22.42 9.77 12.05
N SER A 45 23.36 8.81 12.12
CA SER A 45 24.66 8.95 12.77
C SER A 45 25.77 8.71 11.76
N HIS A 46 26.92 9.38 11.94
CA HIS A 46 28.11 9.12 11.13
C HIS A 46 28.74 7.76 11.46
N GLU A 47 28.32 7.13 12.56
CA GLU A 47 28.75 5.80 12.99
C GLU A 47 27.92 4.67 12.36
N SER A 48 26.77 4.97 11.75
CA SER A 48 25.94 3.97 11.08
C SER A 48 26.55 3.55 9.74
N ASP A 49 26.41 2.29 9.35
CA ASP A 49 26.92 1.77 8.07
C ASP A 49 26.31 2.51 6.87
N ILE A 50 25.05 2.95 7.00
CA ILE A 50 24.39 3.86 6.08
C ILE A 50 23.89 5.08 6.85
N ASP A 51 24.56 6.21 6.63
CA ASP A 51 24.13 7.51 7.15
C ASP A 51 23.00 8.09 6.29
N LEU A 52 21.78 8.04 6.83
CA LEU A 52 20.57 8.47 6.14
C LEU A 52 20.55 9.97 5.84
N ARG A 53 21.39 10.77 6.50
CA ARG A 53 21.50 12.22 6.23
C ARG A 53 22.05 12.55 4.85
N HIS A 54 22.72 11.59 4.20
CA HIS A 54 23.14 11.73 2.82
C HIS A 54 22.00 11.59 1.81
N PHE A 55 20.85 11.05 2.25
CA PHE A 55 19.73 10.69 1.37
C PHE A 55 18.46 11.48 1.70
N ILE A 56 18.28 11.91 2.95
CA ILE A 56 17.09 12.65 3.40
C ILE A 56 17.44 13.80 4.34
N ALA A 57 16.75 14.94 4.15
CA ALA A 57 16.86 16.09 5.04
C ALA A 57 16.36 15.74 6.46
N VAL A 58 17.11 16.14 7.48
CA VAL A 58 16.79 15.82 8.88
C VAL A 58 15.53 16.57 9.31
N PRO A 59 14.55 15.92 9.98
CA PRO A 59 13.42 16.62 10.58
C PRO A 59 13.90 17.73 11.54
N GLY A 60 13.27 18.91 11.51
CA GLY A 60 13.69 20.10 12.28
C GLY A 60 13.76 19.93 13.80
N LYS A 61 13.24 18.81 14.35
CA LYS A 61 13.51 18.33 15.71
C LYS A 61 14.27 17.02 15.60
N GLY A 62 15.60 17.11 15.63
CA GLY A 62 16.51 16.07 15.15
C GLY A 62 16.37 14.68 15.80
N PRO A 63 16.81 13.62 15.09
CA PRO A 63 16.86 12.27 15.62
C PRO A 63 17.84 12.22 16.79
N ARG A 64 17.39 11.68 17.93
CA ARG A 64 18.29 11.35 19.03
C ARG A 64 19.24 10.26 18.53
N TYR A 65 20.54 10.45 18.76
CA TYR A 65 21.69 9.71 18.21
C TYR A 65 21.75 8.18 18.47
N SER A 66 20.65 7.53 18.88
CA SER A 66 20.64 6.13 19.34
C SER A 66 19.66 5.21 18.61
N ASP A 67 18.95 5.70 17.60
CA ASP A 67 17.89 4.98 16.89
C ASP A 67 18.40 4.45 15.54
N GLU A 68 19.00 3.27 15.60
CA GLU A 68 19.48 2.55 14.42
C GLU A 68 18.52 1.44 14.03
N LEU A 69 18.38 1.25 12.72
CA LEU A 69 17.69 0.13 12.12
C LEU A 69 18.73 -0.85 11.60
N CYS A 70 18.78 -2.04 12.19
CA CYS A 70 19.79 -3.04 11.89
C CYS A 70 19.20 -4.22 11.12
N PHE A 71 19.92 -4.62 10.09
CA PHE A 71 19.60 -5.69 9.17
C PHE A 71 20.65 -6.78 9.28
N ALA A 72 20.23 -8.03 9.37
CA ALA A 72 21.11 -9.18 9.36
C ALA A 72 20.58 -10.19 8.32
N PRO A 73 21.43 -10.68 7.39
CA PRO A 73 21.04 -11.75 6.49
C PRO A 73 20.57 -12.98 7.28
N GLU A 74 19.39 -13.49 6.95
CA GLU A 74 18.81 -14.69 7.53
C GLU A 74 18.20 -15.56 6.43
N GLY A 75 18.97 -16.53 5.94
CA GLY A 75 18.58 -17.33 4.79
C GLY A 75 18.36 -16.47 3.54
N GLY A 76 17.20 -16.62 2.88
CA GLY A 76 16.78 -15.83 1.72
C GLY A 76 16.12 -14.49 2.06
N SER A 77 16.27 -14.00 3.29
CA SER A 77 15.62 -12.79 3.79
C SER A 77 16.55 -11.94 4.66
N LEU A 78 16.11 -10.75 5.06
CA LEU A 78 16.80 -9.93 6.07
C LEU A 78 15.99 -9.94 7.36
N ARG A 79 16.63 -10.35 8.46
CA ARG A 79 16.10 -10.07 9.80
C ARG A 79 16.34 -8.60 10.09
N VAL A 80 15.29 -7.88 10.45
CA VAL A 80 15.34 -6.47 10.79
C VAL A 80 15.08 -6.28 12.27
N SER A 81 15.78 -5.33 12.89
CA SER A 81 15.59 -4.95 14.28
C SER A 81 15.78 -3.44 14.46
N SER A 82 14.96 -2.85 15.32
CA SER A 82 15.02 -1.44 15.69
C SER A 82 14.71 -1.28 17.17
N ARG A 83 15.25 -0.22 17.78
CA ARG A 83 14.85 0.18 19.14
C ARG A 83 13.47 0.84 19.15
N ARG A 84 13.04 1.43 18.03
CA ARG A 84 11.71 2.00 17.82
C ARG A 84 10.80 1.01 17.12
N ARG A 85 9.50 1.29 17.18
CA ARG A 85 8.52 0.57 16.36
C ARG A 85 8.75 0.91 14.88
N ILE A 86 8.62 -0.09 14.04
CA ILE A 86 8.79 -0.06 12.59
C ILE A 86 7.68 -0.89 11.96
N LEU A 87 7.24 -0.50 10.77
CA LEU A 87 6.25 -1.25 10.01
C LEU A 87 6.97 -2.12 9.00
N ILE A 88 6.81 -3.44 9.08
CA ILE A 88 7.40 -4.39 8.15
C ILE A 88 6.23 -5.03 7.39
N ALA A 89 6.12 -4.75 6.09
CA ALA A 89 5.01 -5.21 5.25
C ALA A 89 3.62 -4.95 5.89
N GLY A 90 3.45 -3.77 6.51
CA GLY A 90 2.18 -3.36 7.15
C GLY A 90 2.02 -3.80 8.62
N VAL A 91 2.89 -4.67 9.14
CA VAL A 91 2.82 -5.13 10.54
C VAL A 91 3.76 -4.32 11.42
N GLU A 92 3.23 -3.69 12.46
CA GLU A 92 4.03 -2.93 13.42
C GLU A 92 4.80 -3.86 14.38
N GLY A 93 6.10 -3.59 14.56
CA GLY A 93 6.93 -4.33 15.50
C GLY A 93 8.27 -3.65 15.76
N ARG A 94 9.10 -4.24 16.63
CA ARG A 94 10.50 -3.79 16.83
C ARG A 94 11.52 -4.68 16.12
N SER A 95 11.06 -5.80 15.58
CA SER A 95 11.85 -6.71 14.79
C SER A 95 10.95 -7.51 13.89
N GLY A 96 11.47 -7.97 12.76
CA GLY A 96 10.74 -8.84 11.86
C GLY A 96 11.64 -9.35 10.76
N ARG A 97 11.02 -9.88 9.72
CA ARG A 97 11.71 -10.42 8.55
C ARG A 97 11.27 -9.68 7.31
N LEU A 98 12.24 -9.29 6.51
CA LEU A 98 12.06 -8.63 5.23
C LEU A 98 12.42 -9.61 4.13
N SER A 99 11.41 -10.17 3.47
CA SER A 99 11.57 -11.06 2.32
C SER A 99 11.88 -10.26 1.06
N GLN A 100 12.38 -10.93 0.02
CA GLN A 100 12.60 -10.29 -1.27
C GLN A 100 11.30 -9.65 -1.80
N GLY A 101 11.39 -8.42 -2.29
CA GLY A 101 10.25 -7.62 -2.74
C GLY A 101 9.45 -6.97 -1.62
N SER A 102 9.72 -7.31 -0.35
CA SER A 102 9.08 -6.67 0.79
C SER A 102 9.77 -5.36 1.16
N PHE A 103 9.02 -4.50 1.84
CA PHE A 103 9.53 -3.23 2.36
C PHE A 103 9.18 -3.05 3.84
N LEU A 104 9.89 -2.12 4.46
CA LEU A 104 9.54 -1.57 5.76
C LEU A 104 9.46 -0.05 5.68
N ARG A 105 8.75 0.56 6.63
CA ARG A 105 8.79 2.01 6.86
C ARG A 105 9.54 2.33 8.16
N TYR A 106 10.45 3.28 8.07
CA TYR A 106 11.22 3.83 9.18
C TYR A 106 10.99 5.35 9.24
N GLY A 107 9.97 5.77 9.99
CA GLY A 107 9.42 7.12 9.86
C GLY A 107 8.85 7.32 8.45
N LYS A 108 9.17 8.45 7.81
CA LYS A 108 8.73 8.73 6.43
C LYS A 108 9.55 7.98 5.34
N LEU A 109 10.63 7.28 5.72
CA LEU A 109 11.49 6.55 4.77
C LEU A 109 10.97 5.14 4.51
N LYS A 110 10.83 4.75 3.24
CA LYS A 110 10.55 3.36 2.84
C LYS A 110 11.84 2.65 2.42
N ILE A 111 12.09 1.47 2.99
CA ILE A 111 13.27 0.64 2.70
C ILE A 111 12.81 -0.71 2.17
N SER A 112 13.14 -1.02 0.92
CA SER A 112 12.73 -2.24 0.22
C SER A 112 13.90 -3.19 0.03
N PHE A 113 13.74 -4.48 0.37
CA PHE A 113 14.75 -5.49 0.09
C PHE A 113 14.50 -6.12 -1.28
N THR A 114 15.39 -5.89 -2.22
CA THR A 114 15.19 -6.30 -3.62
C THR A 114 15.78 -7.69 -3.93
N GLY A 115 16.57 -8.24 -3.01
CA GLY A 115 17.11 -9.60 -3.10
C GLY A 115 18.63 -9.67 -2.92
N PHE A 116 19.16 -10.88 -3.10
CA PHE A 116 20.58 -11.16 -3.15
C PHE A 116 21.05 -11.22 -4.61
N PHE A 117 22.24 -10.69 -4.86
CA PHE A 117 22.84 -10.59 -6.17
C PHE A 117 24.27 -11.13 -6.11
N GLU A 118 24.69 -11.81 -7.18
CA GLU A 118 26.06 -12.28 -7.32
C GLU A 118 26.73 -11.48 -8.43
N GLU A 119 27.87 -10.89 -8.11
CA GLU A 119 28.68 -10.18 -9.09
C GLU A 119 29.89 -11.05 -9.47
N HIS A 120 30.03 -11.30 -10.77
CA HIS A 120 31.18 -11.98 -11.33
C HIS A 120 32.26 -10.96 -11.66
N GLN A 121 33.33 -10.93 -10.85
CA GLN A 121 34.50 -10.13 -11.17
C GLN A 121 35.58 -11.03 -11.81
N GLU A 122 35.79 -10.87 -13.11
CA GLU A 122 36.96 -11.44 -13.78
C GLU A 122 38.19 -10.56 -13.51
N VAL A 123 39.12 -11.06 -12.70
CA VAL A 123 40.41 -10.40 -12.48
C VAL A 123 41.42 -10.96 -13.48
N LEU A 124 41.74 -10.18 -14.53
CA LEU A 124 42.85 -10.49 -15.41
C LEU A 124 44.18 -10.16 -14.70
N SER A 125 44.85 -11.17 -14.16
CA SER A 125 46.23 -11.02 -13.67
C SER A 125 47.22 -11.06 -14.85
N GLY A 126 47.75 -9.91 -15.25
CA GLY A 126 48.89 -9.81 -16.16
C GLY A 126 50.22 -10.16 -15.45
N PRO A 127 51.26 -10.63 -16.19
CA PRO A 127 52.54 -11.01 -15.60
C PRO A 127 53.26 -9.79 -15.02
N GLY A 128 53.89 -9.98 -13.86
CA GLY A 128 54.39 -8.94 -12.99
C GLY A 128 55.28 -7.88 -13.66
N PHE A 129 54.91 -6.62 -13.44
CA PHE A 129 55.82 -5.48 -13.47
C PHE A 129 55.36 -4.48 -12.41
N PRO A 130 56.26 -3.91 -11.59
CA PRO A 130 55.86 -3.12 -10.45
C PRO A 130 55.41 -1.75 -10.94
N TRP A 131 54.25 -1.25 -10.49
CA TRP A 131 53.97 0.14 -10.10
C TRP A 131 52.54 0.26 -9.52
N LYS A 132 52.34 1.31 -8.72
CA LYS A 132 51.28 1.56 -7.70
C LYS A 132 49.84 1.62 -8.27
N PRO A 133 48.79 1.41 -7.43
CA PRO A 133 47.43 1.16 -7.88
C PRO A 133 46.75 2.47 -8.32
N ALA A 134 46.49 2.61 -9.61
CA ALA A 134 45.51 3.55 -10.12
C ALA A 134 44.88 2.93 -11.38
N ALA A 135 43.55 2.88 -11.38
CA ALA A 135 42.68 2.37 -12.45
C ALA A 135 42.70 0.84 -12.66
N ALA A 136 41.96 0.12 -11.81
CA ALA A 136 41.34 -1.11 -12.29
C ALA A 136 40.21 -0.71 -13.25
N VAL A 137 40.33 -1.13 -14.51
CA VAL A 137 39.27 -0.97 -15.52
C VAL A 137 38.15 -1.96 -15.19
N VAL A 138 37.00 -1.44 -14.75
CA VAL A 138 35.79 -2.22 -14.47
C VAL A 138 35.00 -2.37 -15.76
N VAL A 139 34.78 -3.60 -16.21
CA VAL A 139 33.83 -3.91 -17.29
C VAL A 139 32.58 -4.51 -16.64
N LEU A 140 31.49 -3.75 -16.64
CA LEU A 140 30.19 -4.17 -16.10
C LEU A 140 29.44 -4.98 -17.17
N VAL A 141 29.17 -6.26 -16.92
CA VAL A 141 28.34 -7.10 -17.80
C VAL A 141 26.98 -7.32 -17.11
N LEU A 142 25.92 -6.79 -17.71
CA LEU A 142 24.52 -7.00 -17.28
C LEU A 142 24.13 -8.48 -17.46
N GLY A 143 23.85 -9.17 -16.35
CA GLY A 143 23.43 -10.57 -16.33
C GLY A 143 21.93 -10.76 -16.58
N ILE A 144 21.62 -11.73 -17.43
CA ILE A 144 20.29 -12.18 -17.85
C ILE A 144 19.71 -13.14 -16.79
N SER A 145 18.47 -12.92 -16.36
CA SER A 145 17.72 -13.76 -15.41
C SER A 145 17.20 -15.04 -16.09
N VAL A 146 17.56 -16.22 -15.58
CA VAL A 146 16.90 -17.49 -15.92
C VAL A 146 16.34 -18.09 -14.65
N GLY A 147 15.02 -18.28 -14.62
CA GLY A 147 14.30 -18.94 -13.53
C GLY A 147 14.40 -20.47 -13.59
N LEU A 148 14.20 -21.12 -12.45
CA LEU A 148 13.88 -22.54 -12.40
C LEU A 148 12.97 -22.87 -11.20
N SER A 149 11.91 -23.60 -11.51
CA SER A 149 10.82 -24.04 -10.63
C SER A 149 11.11 -25.33 -9.87
N ALA A 150 10.25 -25.55 -8.86
CA ALA A 150 9.78 -26.82 -8.28
C ALA A 150 10.41 -27.28 -6.94
N PHE A 151 9.54 -27.44 -5.92
CA PHE A 151 9.38 -28.69 -5.16
C PHE A 151 8.04 -28.69 -4.38
N PHE A 152 7.24 -29.75 -4.56
CA PHE A 152 6.00 -30.05 -3.82
C PHE A 152 6.30 -30.96 -2.62
N ALA A 153 5.59 -30.79 -1.50
CA ALA A 153 5.35 -31.87 -0.52
C ALA A 153 3.98 -31.70 0.17
N ASN A 154 3.25 -32.82 0.20
CA ASN A 154 1.88 -33.02 0.66
C ASN A 154 1.64 -32.68 2.14
N PHE A 155 0.49 -32.06 2.45
CA PHE A 155 -0.16 -32.22 3.75
C PHE A 155 -1.67 -32.49 3.59
N HIS A 156 -2.13 -33.52 4.29
CA HIS A 156 -3.54 -33.90 4.43
C HIS A 156 -4.27 -32.91 5.35
N VAL A 157 -5.45 -32.45 4.94
CA VAL A 157 -6.39 -31.68 5.77
C VAL A 157 -7.53 -32.60 6.22
N PRO A 158 -7.88 -32.70 7.51
CA PRO A 158 -9.07 -33.41 7.95
C PRO A 158 -10.33 -32.58 7.64
N ARG A 159 -11.37 -33.27 7.15
CA ARG A 159 -12.75 -32.79 7.13
C ARG A 159 -13.31 -32.82 8.54
N GLU A 160 -13.92 -31.72 8.98
CA GLU A 160 -15.02 -31.79 9.94
C GLU A 160 -16.27 -31.07 9.44
N THR A 161 -17.37 -31.65 9.89
CA THR A 161 -18.75 -31.55 9.44
C THR A 161 -19.49 -30.40 10.10
N GLY A 162 -20.51 -29.91 9.40
CA GLY A 162 -21.15 -28.64 9.68
C GLY A 162 -22.01 -28.52 10.94
N THR A 163 -22.39 -27.28 11.18
CA THR A 163 -23.62 -26.88 11.86
C THR A 163 -24.02 -25.50 11.33
N GLN A 164 -25.31 -25.28 11.12
CA GLN A 164 -25.85 -24.08 10.45
C GLN A 164 -25.79 -22.84 11.34
N PRO A 165 -25.65 -21.63 10.75
CA PRO A 165 -25.51 -20.39 11.51
C PRO A 165 -26.86 -19.96 12.11
N GLY A 166 -26.82 -19.66 13.41
CA GLY A 166 -27.84 -18.85 14.05
C GLY A 166 -27.78 -17.41 13.53
N VAL A 167 -28.92 -16.75 13.53
CA VAL A 167 -29.07 -15.33 13.16
C VAL A 167 -28.13 -14.48 14.02
N GLU A 168 -27.05 -14.00 13.41
CA GLU A 168 -26.09 -13.11 14.04
C GLU A 168 -26.71 -11.73 14.17
N THR A 169 -26.60 -11.18 15.38
CA THR A 169 -27.08 -9.85 15.74
C THR A 169 -26.17 -8.82 15.08
N ALA A 170 -26.76 -7.71 14.60
CA ALA A 170 -26.05 -6.61 13.96
C ALA A 170 -24.76 -6.26 14.72
N ALA A 171 -23.63 -6.28 14.02
CA ALA A 171 -22.32 -5.98 14.60
C ALA A 171 -22.36 -4.57 15.20
N LEU A 172 -22.28 -4.50 16.54
CA LEU A 172 -21.99 -3.26 17.23
C LEU A 172 -20.65 -2.72 16.72
N LEU A 173 -20.49 -1.39 16.73
CA LEU A 173 -19.21 -0.73 16.48
C LEU A 173 -18.06 -1.52 17.12
N PRO A 174 -16.97 -1.80 16.39
CA PRO A 174 -15.81 -2.36 17.04
C PRO A 174 -15.36 -1.41 18.17
N GLU A 175 -15.03 -1.96 19.34
CA GLU A 175 -14.48 -1.18 20.44
C GLU A 175 -13.18 -0.49 19.97
N THR A 176 -12.72 0.53 20.71
CA THR A 176 -11.56 1.39 20.37
C THR A 176 -10.25 0.68 20.01
N ASP A 177 -10.19 -0.64 20.18
CA ASP A 177 -9.04 -1.49 19.95
C ASP A 177 -8.87 -1.97 18.49
N ASP A 178 -9.88 -1.84 17.62
CA ASP A 178 -9.76 -2.20 16.18
C ASP A 178 -9.26 -1.05 15.29
N LEU A 179 -8.94 0.11 15.88
CA LEU A 179 -8.26 1.18 15.16
C LEU A 179 -6.79 0.79 14.93
N SER A 180 -6.45 0.41 13.70
CA SER A 180 -5.06 0.16 13.33
C SER A 180 -4.40 1.45 12.86
N SER A 181 -3.40 1.93 13.61
CA SER A 181 -2.50 3.00 13.16
C SER A 181 -1.47 2.43 12.18
N LEU A 182 -1.40 3.00 10.99
CA LEU A 182 -0.49 2.59 9.92
C LEU A 182 0.73 3.50 9.78
N SER A 183 0.70 4.71 10.34
CA SER A 183 1.79 5.68 10.26
C SER A 183 2.65 5.76 11.52
N GLY A 184 2.34 4.96 12.55
CA GLY A 184 2.98 5.05 13.86
C GLY A 184 2.64 6.33 14.63
N LYS A 185 1.69 7.13 14.12
CA LYS A 185 0.99 8.15 14.91
C LYS A 185 0.21 7.43 16.02
N GLU A 186 0.18 8.01 17.22
CA GLU A 186 -0.73 7.52 18.25
C GLU A 186 -2.16 7.52 17.68
N PRO A 187 -3.02 6.54 18.01
CA PRO A 187 -4.43 6.53 17.62
C PRO A 187 -5.05 7.92 17.75
N GLY A 188 -5.34 8.53 16.61
CA GLY A 188 -5.80 9.91 16.52
C GLY A 188 -7.30 9.98 16.75
N GLU A 189 -7.74 10.97 17.53
CA GLU A 189 -9.15 11.34 17.62
C GLU A 189 -9.58 12.27 16.48
N ARG A 190 -8.72 12.53 15.48
CA ARG A 190 -9.02 13.44 14.36
C ARG A 190 -8.34 12.99 13.08
N ALA A 191 -8.97 13.27 11.94
CA ALA A 191 -8.41 13.16 10.60
C ALA A 191 -8.80 14.42 9.81
N ASP A 192 -8.02 14.86 8.83
CA ASP A 192 -8.44 15.90 7.89
C ASP A 192 -9.46 15.35 6.89
N ILE A 193 -9.27 14.09 6.48
CA ILE A 193 -10.08 13.42 5.46
C ILE A 193 -10.47 12.02 5.93
N LEU A 194 -11.75 11.68 5.75
CA LEU A 194 -12.28 10.34 5.98
C LEU A 194 -12.68 9.71 4.64
N PHE A 195 -11.93 8.70 4.22
CA PHE A 195 -12.24 7.83 3.09
C PHE A 195 -13.11 6.66 3.55
N ILE A 196 -14.14 6.33 2.77
CA ILE A 196 -15.08 5.24 3.10
C ILE A 196 -15.24 4.37 1.86
N HIS A 197 -15.00 3.06 2.00
CA HIS A 197 -14.95 2.11 0.89
C HIS A 197 -15.76 0.85 1.16
N ALA A 198 -16.18 0.20 0.08
CA ALA A 198 -16.91 -1.05 0.17
C ALA A 198 -15.96 -2.25 0.27
N HIS A 199 -14.97 -2.30 -0.62
CA HIS A 199 -14.10 -3.46 -0.83
C HIS A 199 -12.62 -3.11 -0.65
N PRO A 200 -11.80 -4.07 -0.16
CA PRO A 200 -10.36 -3.91 -0.22
C PRO A 200 -9.96 -3.83 -1.69
N ASP A 201 -9.23 -2.78 -2.08
CA ASP A 201 -8.79 -2.37 -3.43
C ASP A 201 -9.39 -1.06 -3.96
N ASP A 202 -10.61 -0.72 -3.54
CA ASP A 202 -11.26 0.56 -3.86
C ASP A 202 -10.30 1.73 -3.63
N GLU A 203 -9.59 1.73 -2.50
CA GLU A 203 -8.69 2.81 -2.08
C GLU A 203 -7.54 3.06 -3.07
N SER A 204 -7.17 2.03 -3.83
CA SER A 204 -6.09 2.08 -4.81
C SER A 204 -6.60 2.39 -6.22
N ILE A 205 -7.81 1.93 -6.56
CA ILE A 205 -8.40 2.06 -7.91
C ILE A 205 -8.83 3.51 -8.18
N ASP A 206 -9.79 4.01 -7.41
CA ASP A 206 -10.42 5.30 -7.70
C ASP A 206 -9.94 6.43 -6.79
N PHE A 207 -9.22 6.09 -5.70
CA PHE A 207 -8.82 7.05 -4.66
C PHE A 207 -7.30 7.19 -4.49
N GLY A 208 -6.51 6.34 -5.15
CA GLY A 208 -5.09 6.18 -4.84
C GLY A 208 -4.25 7.44 -5.09
N ALA A 209 -4.51 8.18 -6.16
CA ALA A 209 -3.80 9.42 -6.43
C ALA A 209 -4.20 10.52 -5.44
N LEU A 210 -5.50 10.68 -5.16
CA LEU A 210 -5.96 11.66 -4.18
C LEU A 210 -5.36 11.38 -2.79
N MET A 211 -5.38 10.13 -2.33
CA MET A 211 -4.78 9.73 -1.05
C MET A 211 -3.27 10.01 -1.03
N ALA A 212 -2.54 9.67 -2.09
CA ALA A 212 -1.10 9.94 -2.18
C ALA A 212 -0.78 11.46 -2.15
N HIS A 213 -1.61 12.29 -2.78
CA HIS A 213 -1.46 13.75 -2.68
C HIS A 213 -1.72 14.27 -1.28
N CYS A 214 -2.66 13.67 -0.53
CA CYS A 214 -2.89 14.02 0.87
C CYS A 214 -1.63 13.78 1.73
N ASP A 215 -0.94 12.64 1.55
CA ASP A 215 0.33 12.36 2.24
C ASP A 215 1.41 13.39 1.87
N LEU A 216 1.51 13.78 0.60
CA LEU A 216 2.45 14.82 0.14
C LEU A 216 2.13 16.20 0.75
N LYS A 217 0.86 16.49 1.04
CA LYS A 217 0.39 17.70 1.73
C LYS A 217 0.46 17.63 3.26
N ASP A 218 0.89 16.49 3.83
CA ASP A 218 0.90 16.24 5.28
C ASP A 218 -0.51 16.33 5.88
N LEU A 219 -1.54 15.94 5.11
CA LEU A 219 -2.92 15.81 5.57
C LEU A 219 -3.14 14.45 6.22
N ASP A 220 -3.81 14.46 7.36
CA ASP A 220 -4.14 13.29 8.15
C ASP A 220 -5.33 12.52 7.53
N THR A 221 -5.18 11.24 7.19
CA THR A 221 -6.26 10.47 6.54
C THR A 221 -6.69 9.22 7.31
N ALA A 222 -8.00 9.05 7.45
CA ALA A 222 -8.62 7.83 7.97
C ALA A 222 -9.38 7.10 6.86
N LEU A 223 -9.42 5.77 6.96
CA LEU A 223 -10.15 4.91 6.03
C LEU A 223 -11.04 3.92 6.75
N VAL A 224 -12.30 3.88 6.33
CA VAL A 224 -13.30 2.91 6.80
C VAL A 224 -13.61 1.95 5.67
N LEU A 225 -13.41 0.66 5.91
CA LEU A 225 -13.69 -0.40 4.97
C LEU A 225 -14.89 -1.24 5.45
N PHE A 226 -15.91 -1.36 4.61
CA PHE A 226 -17.13 -2.08 4.97
C PHE A 226 -16.93 -3.59 4.98
N THR A 227 -16.34 -4.16 3.91
CA THR A 227 -16.26 -5.62 3.71
C THR A 227 -14.84 -6.13 3.56
N ASP A 228 -14.64 -7.46 3.60
CA ASP A 228 -13.30 -8.07 3.53
C ASP A 228 -12.96 -8.66 2.16
N GLY A 229 -13.87 -8.55 1.20
CA GLY A 229 -13.68 -9.10 -0.15
C GLY A 229 -13.70 -10.64 -0.21
N GLU A 230 -14.28 -11.33 0.77
CA GLU A 230 -14.28 -12.80 0.85
C GLU A 230 -15.07 -13.50 -0.28
N SER A 231 -15.98 -12.78 -0.95
CA SER A 231 -16.79 -13.30 -2.06
C SER A 231 -16.16 -13.06 -3.44
N GLY A 232 -14.99 -12.42 -3.48
CA GLY A 232 -14.22 -12.23 -4.71
C GLY A 232 -13.64 -13.54 -5.27
N ILE A 233 -13.05 -13.43 -6.45
CA ILE A 233 -12.31 -14.53 -7.09
C ILE A 233 -10.83 -14.17 -7.18
N PHE A 234 -9.97 -15.18 -7.06
CA PHE A 234 -8.54 -14.99 -7.33
C PHE A 234 -8.33 -14.60 -8.79
N GLN A 235 -7.55 -13.56 -9.01
CA GLN A 235 -6.95 -13.21 -10.30
C GLN A 235 -6.31 -14.46 -10.94
N GLU A 236 -6.54 -14.68 -12.24
CA GLU A 236 -6.11 -15.90 -12.94
C GLU A 236 -4.60 -16.12 -12.85
N GLY A 237 -3.82 -15.05 -12.91
CA GLY A 237 -2.36 -15.05 -12.80
C GLY A 237 -1.80 -15.17 -11.38
N TYR A 238 -2.64 -15.29 -10.35
CA TYR A 238 -2.19 -15.27 -8.96
C TYR A 238 -1.33 -16.50 -8.63
N ALA A 239 -0.04 -16.26 -8.42
CA ALA A 239 0.97 -17.28 -8.11
C ALA A 239 1.26 -17.43 -6.60
N GLY A 240 0.58 -16.64 -5.76
CA GLY A 240 0.77 -16.67 -4.30
C GLY A 240 0.07 -17.86 -3.62
N PRO A 241 0.23 -18.01 -2.29
CA PRO A 241 -0.44 -19.04 -1.53
C PRO A 241 -1.95 -18.83 -1.56
N ARG A 242 -2.71 -19.86 -1.94
CA ARG A 242 -4.17 -19.85 -1.85
C ARG A 242 -4.58 -20.26 -0.44
N GLY A 243 -5.14 -19.31 0.31
CA GLY A 243 -5.65 -19.49 1.66
C GLY A 243 -7.02 -18.84 1.80
N ASP A 244 -7.34 -18.44 3.02
CA ASP A 244 -8.52 -17.62 3.29
C ASP A 244 -8.42 -16.27 2.56
N LEU A 245 -9.38 -15.99 1.66
CA LEU A 245 -9.28 -14.87 0.74
C LEU A 245 -9.39 -13.52 1.46
N SER A 246 -10.26 -13.40 2.47
CA SER A 246 -10.37 -12.19 3.29
C SER A 246 -9.06 -11.92 4.02
N THR A 247 -8.46 -12.92 4.68
CA THR A 247 -7.15 -12.76 5.33
C THR A 247 -6.09 -12.23 4.35
N LEU A 248 -6.06 -12.74 3.11
CA LEU A 248 -5.13 -12.26 2.10
C LEU A 248 -5.42 -10.82 1.70
N ARG A 249 -6.68 -10.49 1.37
CA ARG A 249 -7.10 -9.15 0.93
C ARG A 249 -6.93 -8.09 2.02
N LEU A 250 -7.17 -8.44 3.28
CA LEU A 250 -6.89 -7.56 4.42
C LEU A 250 -5.39 -7.23 4.54
N ALA A 251 -4.51 -8.19 4.27
CA ALA A 251 -3.08 -7.92 4.21
C ALA A 251 -2.69 -7.10 2.96
N GLU A 252 -3.39 -7.28 1.84
CA GLU A 252 -3.21 -6.49 0.61
C GLU A 252 -3.56 -5.02 0.81
N VAL A 253 -4.75 -4.72 1.32
CA VAL A 253 -5.19 -3.34 1.62
C VAL A 253 -4.29 -2.68 2.65
N GLN A 254 -3.87 -3.37 3.72
CA GLN A 254 -2.92 -2.79 4.68
C GLN A 254 -1.58 -2.40 4.04
N ARG A 255 -1.08 -3.18 3.08
CA ARG A 255 0.13 -2.81 2.31
C ARG A 255 -0.14 -1.63 1.40
N ALA A 256 -1.26 -1.62 0.69
CA ALA A 256 -1.66 -0.53 -0.21
C ALA A 256 -1.82 0.80 0.54
N LEU A 257 -2.57 0.82 1.64
CA LEU A 257 -2.73 1.97 2.53
C LEU A 257 -1.39 2.48 3.06
N GLY A 258 -0.50 1.57 3.43
CA GLY A 258 0.86 1.90 3.83
C GLY A 258 1.73 2.49 2.72
N LEU A 259 1.35 2.35 1.44
CA LEU A 259 2.00 3.02 0.31
C LEU A 259 1.37 4.38 0.02
N LEU A 260 0.04 4.45 0.12
CA LEU A 260 -0.77 5.65 -0.11
C LEU A 260 -0.64 6.71 1.00
N GLY A 261 -0.01 6.36 2.11
CA GLY A 261 0.25 7.29 3.22
C GLY A 261 -0.90 7.41 4.22
N ASN A 262 -1.83 6.47 4.22
CA ASN A 262 -2.97 6.52 5.12
C ASN A 262 -2.57 6.31 6.58
N ASP A 263 -3.19 7.07 7.50
CA ASP A 263 -2.84 7.05 8.92
C ASP A 263 -3.65 6.02 9.72
N TRP A 264 -4.96 5.97 9.52
CA TRP A 264 -5.86 5.11 10.29
C TRP A 264 -6.70 4.21 9.42
N TYR A 265 -6.78 2.94 9.76
CA TYR A 265 -7.59 1.95 9.07
C TYR A 265 -8.58 1.27 10.02
N LEU A 266 -9.85 1.32 9.65
CA LEU A 266 -10.99 0.74 10.36
C LEU A 266 -11.71 -0.24 9.44
N ARG A 267 -12.00 -1.41 9.98
CA ARG A 267 -12.70 -2.50 9.29
C ARG A 267 -14.03 -2.75 9.99
N LEU A 268 -15.13 -2.75 9.23
CA LEU A 268 -16.45 -3.12 9.76
C LEU A 268 -16.71 -4.63 9.68
N GLY A 269 -16.03 -5.35 8.78
CA GLY A 269 -16.14 -6.81 8.64
C GLY A 269 -17.54 -7.26 8.21
N LEU A 270 -18.26 -6.40 7.47
CA LEU A 270 -19.57 -6.72 6.92
C LEU A 270 -19.43 -7.71 5.77
N LYS A 271 -20.49 -8.50 5.58
CA LYS A 271 -20.54 -9.55 4.56
C LYS A 271 -20.38 -8.97 3.16
N ASN A 272 -19.40 -9.46 2.40
CA ASN A 272 -19.24 -9.19 0.97
C ASN A 272 -20.09 -10.18 0.15
N HIS A 273 -20.68 -9.71 -0.94
CA HIS A 273 -21.50 -10.54 -1.83
C HIS A 273 -20.85 -10.79 -3.19
N PRO A 274 -21.06 -11.97 -3.82
CA PRO A 274 -20.51 -12.23 -5.15
C PRO A 274 -21.13 -11.32 -6.21
N TYR A 275 -20.32 -10.81 -7.14
CA TYR A 275 -20.77 -10.04 -8.31
C TYR A 275 -20.03 -10.43 -9.59
N ASN A 276 -20.06 -11.71 -9.93
CA ASN A 276 -19.45 -12.23 -11.16
C ASN A 276 -20.41 -12.21 -12.36
N SER A 277 -21.69 -11.87 -12.14
CA SER A 277 -22.68 -11.71 -13.20
C SER A 277 -23.89 -10.88 -12.75
N ILE A 278 -24.65 -10.37 -13.73
CA ILE A 278 -25.90 -9.61 -13.52
C ILE A 278 -26.91 -10.39 -12.67
N SER A 279 -26.92 -11.73 -12.73
CA SER A 279 -27.85 -12.53 -11.92
C SER A 279 -27.54 -12.52 -10.42
N GLN A 280 -26.37 -12.01 -10.02
CA GLN A 280 -25.96 -11.87 -8.62
C GLN A 280 -26.15 -10.42 -8.13
N GLU A 281 -26.64 -9.52 -8.97
CA GLU A 281 -26.91 -8.14 -8.62
C GLU A 281 -27.99 -8.05 -7.55
N MET A 282 -27.76 -7.20 -6.56
CA MET A 282 -28.67 -6.93 -5.46
C MET A 282 -29.05 -5.45 -5.48
N SER A 283 -30.21 -5.10 -4.93
CA SER A 283 -30.50 -3.69 -4.69
C SER A 283 -29.69 -3.19 -3.48
N PRO A 284 -29.25 -1.91 -3.45
CA PRO A 284 -28.56 -1.34 -2.29
C PRO A 284 -29.36 -1.49 -0.98
N ARG A 285 -30.69 -1.48 -1.08
CA ARG A 285 -31.59 -1.71 0.07
C ARG A 285 -31.47 -3.12 0.64
N GLU A 286 -31.38 -4.14 -0.21
CA GLU A 286 -31.20 -5.53 0.24
C GLU A 286 -29.86 -5.71 0.94
N VAL A 287 -28.81 -5.08 0.40
CA VAL A 287 -27.45 -5.08 0.97
C VAL A 287 -27.47 -4.45 2.37
N MET A 288 -28.02 -3.23 2.49
CA MET A 288 -28.13 -2.53 3.77
C MET A 288 -28.93 -3.35 4.80
N MET A 289 -30.00 -4.03 4.39
CA MET A 289 -30.76 -4.91 5.29
C MET A 289 -29.93 -6.09 5.81
N ILE A 290 -29.06 -6.67 4.98
CA ILE A 290 -28.16 -7.76 5.39
C ILE A 290 -27.08 -7.25 6.34
N TRP A 291 -26.58 -6.03 6.11
CA TRP A 291 -25.61 -5.37 6.98
C TRP A 291 -26.19 -4.80 8.29
N GLY A 292 -27.44 -5.11 8.62
CA GLY A 292 -28.07 -4.74 9.90
C GLY A 292 -29.11 -3.62 9.81
N GLY A 293 -29.40 -3.14 8.59
CA GLY A 293 -30.40 -2.10 8.32
C GLY A 293 -29.79 -0.70 8.22
N GLU A 294 -30.43 0.13 7.39
CA GLU A 294 -29.99 1.49 7.05
C GLU A 294 -29.69 2.35 8.29
N GLU A 295 -30.60 2.41 9.26
CA GLU A 295 -30.43 3.24 10.46
C GLU A 295 -29.20 2.85 11.29
N SER A 296 -28.91 1.54 11.39
CA SER A 296 -27.74 1.05 12.12
C SER A 296 -26.44 1.48 11.43
N LEU A 297 -26.41 1.37 10.11
CA LEU A 297 -25.25 1.74 9.30
C LEU A 297 -25.02 3.25 9.32
N VAL A 298 -26.08 4.03 9.14
CA VAL A 298 -26.01 5.49 9.20
C VAL A 298 -25.49 5.95 10.57
N SER A 299 -26.05 5.41 11.66
CA SER A 299 -25.60 5.76 13.02
C SER A 299 -24.13 5.37 13.29
N GLN A 300 -23.69 4.25 12.73
CA GLN A 300 -22.29 3.82 12.79
C GLN A 300 -21.37 4.81 12.05
N ILE A 301 -21.72 5.23 10.83
CA ILE A 301 -20.94 6.22 10.08
C ILE A 301 -20.97 7.60 10.74
N GLU A 302 -22.11 8.05 11.27
CA GLU A 302 -22.18 9.29 12.07
C GLU A 302 -21.23 9.25 13.27
N THR A 303 -21.15 8.10 13.95
CA THR A 303 -20.24 7.92 15.08
C THR A 303 -18.79 8.05 14.65
N LEU A 304 -18.41 7.46 13.51
CA LEU A 304 -17.05 7.57 12.96
C LEU A 304 -16.73 8.99 12.51
N ILE A 305 -17.66 9.68 11.83
CA ILE A 305 -17.47 11.08 11.44
C ILE A 305 -17.32 11.97 12.68
N ARG A 306 -18.13 11.78 13.73
CA ARG A 306 -17.94 12.52 15.01
C ARG A 306 -16.65 12.14 15.72
N ARG A 307 -16.18 10.91 15.54
CA ARG A 307 -14.93 10.44 16.15
C ARG A 307 -13.71 11.05 15.50
N PHE A 308 -13.68 11.21 14.17
CA PHE A 308 -12.54 11.78 13.46
C PHE A 308 -12.69 13.27 13.16
N GLU A 309 -13.89 13.83 13.28
CA GLU A 309 -14.22 15.22 12.94
C GLU A 309 -13.59 15.71 11.60
N PRO A 310 -13.72 14.93 10.50
CA PRO A 310 -13.02 15.22 9.26
C PRO A 310 -13.55 16.48 8.58
N ALA A 311 -12.66 17.29 8.03
CA ALA A 311 -13.06 18.40 7.18
C ALA A 311 -13.71 17.90 5.89
N VAL A 312 -13.20 16.79 5.34
CA VAL A 312 -13.69 16.21 4.08
C VAL A 312 -14.08 14.75 4.29
N VAL A 313 -15.24 14.34 3.77
CA VAL A 313 -15.61 12.93 3.58
C VAL A 313 -15.52 12.59 2.09
N VAL A 314 -14.95 11.44 1.76
CA VAL A 314 -14.88 10.93 0.38
C VAL A 314 -15.41 9.49 0.36
N SER A 315 -16.35 9.20 -0.55
CA SER A 315 -17.02 7.89 -0.65
C SER A 315 -17.30 7.50 -2.10
N PRO A 316 -17.75 6.27 -2.38
CA PRO A 316 -18.45 5.97 -3.63
C PRO A 316 -19.71 6.81 -3.81
N ASP A 317 -20.20 6.89 -5.05
CA ASP A 317 -21.49 7.52 -5.36
C ASP A 317 -22.65 6.58 -5.03
N GLY A 318 -23.77 7.16 -4.61
CA GLY A 318 -24.97 6.44 -4.22
C GLY A 318 -26.13 7.42 -3.97
N PRO A 319 -27.23 7.36 -4.74
CA PRO A 319 -27.43 6.52 -5.93
C PRO A 319 -26.60 7.02 -7.12
N SER A 320 -26.06 6.10 -7.92
CA SER A 320 -25.26 6.46 -9.10
C SER A 320 -26.13 6.61 -10.36
N PRO A 321 -25.93 7.66 -11.19
CA PRO A 321 -26.47 7.71 -12.56
C PRO A 321 -25.84 6.66 -13.50
N ALA A 322 -24.67 6.15 -13.16
CA ALA A 322 -24.00 5.09 -13.90
C ALA A 322 -24.26 3.73 -13.24
N ARG A 323 -23.92 2.65 -13.94
CA ARG A 323 -24.07 1.31 -13.38
C ARG A 323 -22.85 1.01 -12.50
N GLU A 324 -23.08 0.95 -11.20
CA GLU A 324 -22.06 0.69 -10.19
C GLU A 324 -22.26 -0.65 -9.50
N HIS A 325 -21.23 -1.10 -8.80
CA HIS A 325 -21.34 -2.26 -7.92
C HIS A 325 -22.36 -1.96 -6.80
N PHE A 326 -23.27 -2.89 -6.53
CA PHE A 326 -24.38 -2.62 -5.60
C PHE A 326 -23.93 -2.34 -4.15
N GLU A 327 -22.77 -2.87 -3.73
CA GLU A 327 -22.20 -2.58 -2.40
C GLU A 327 -21.55 -1.19 -2.37
N HIS A 328 -21.03 -0.68 -3.50
CA HIS A 328 -20.57 0.71 -3.61
C HIS A 328 -21.75 1.67 -3.47
N GLU A 329 -22.84 1.40 -4.19
CA GLU A 329 -24.06 2.22 -4.09
C GLU A 329 -24.65 2.18 -2.67
N ALA A 330 -24.64 1.02 -2.01
CA ALA A 330 -25.10 0.91 -0.62
C ALA A 330 -24.26 1.76 0.34
N VAL A 331 -22.92 1.70 0.21
CA VAL A 331 -22.01 2.55 0.98
C VAL A 331 -22.29 4.03 0.68
N GLY A 332 -22.38 4.42 -0.60
CA GLY A 332 -22.64 5.80 -1.01
C GLY A 332 -23.93 6.36 -0.42
N LEU A 333 -25.02 5.57 -0.42
CA LEU A 333 -26.30 5.94 0.18
C LEU A 333 -26.21 6.13 1.71
N VAL A 334 -25.55 5.20 2.41
CA VAL A 334 -25.36 5.29 3.87
C VAL A 334 -24.55 6.53 4.23
N VAL A 335 -23.46 6.80 3.51
CA VAL A 335 -22.58 7.95 3.77
C VAL A 335 -23.32 9.26 3.47
N ALA A 336 -24.04 9.34 2.35
CA ALA A 336 -24.81 10.52 1.99
C ALA A 336 -25.86 10.88 3.05
N GLU A 337 -26.57 9.88 3.58
CA GLU A 337 -27.56 10.09 4.63
C GLU A 337 -26.91 10.53 5.96
N ALA A 338 -25.82 9.88 6.38
CA ALA A 338 -25.08 10.26 7.58
C ALA A 338 -24.56 11.71 7.49
N VAL A 339 -23.95 12.08 6.36
CA VAL A 339 -23.45 13.44 6.13
C VAL A 339 -24.61 14.45 6.11
N SER A 340 -25.74 14.12 5.48
CA SER A 340 -26.94 14.96 5.44
C SER A 340 -27.47 15.25 6.86
N ARG A 341 -27.60 14.23 7.70
CA ARG A 341 -28.06 14.37 9.11
C ARG A 341 -27.11 15.25 9.93
N LEU A 342 -25.81 15.01 9.83
CA LEU A 342 -24.80 15.81 10.53
C LEU A 342 -24.79 17.29 10.08
N ARG A 343 -25.00 17.56 8.79
CA ARG A 343 -25.15 18.94 8.28
C ARG A 343 -26.39 19.64 8.84
N GLN A 344 -27.50 18.92 9.01
CA GLN A 344 -28.71 19.48 9.61
C GLN A 344 -28.52 19.87 11.09
N GLU A 345 -27.63 19.17 11.80
CA GLU A 345 -27.20 19.53 13.15
C GLU A 345 -26.29 20.77 13.21
N LYS A 346 -25.80 21.26 12.06
CA LYS A 346 -24.90 22.41 11.92
C LYS A 346 -23.59 22.23 12.71
N LEU A 347 -23.04 21.03 12.65
CA LEU A 347 -21.69 20.75 13.16
C LEU A 347 -20.64 21.49 12.33
N ALA A 348 -19.45 21.66 12.90
CA ALA A 348 -18.30 22.24 12.19
C ALA A 348 -17.65 21.26 11.18
N PHE A 349 -18.19 20.05 11.07
CA PHE A 349 -17.73 18.99 10.17
C PHE A 349 -18.90 18.08 9.77
N PRO A 350 -18.82 17.39 8.62
CA PRO A 350 -17.84 17.65 7.55
C PRO A 350 -18.16 18.94 6.78
N LEU A 351 -17.12 19.60 6.27
CA LEU A 351 -17.20 20.82 5.46
C LEU A 351 -17.20 20.53 3.96
N ALA A 352 -16.79 19.34 3.54
CA ALA A 352 -16.94 18.87 2.16
C ALA A 352 -17.34 17.40 2.08
N HIS A 353 -18.05 17.04 1.01
CA HIS A 353 -18.32 15.65 0.62
C HIS A 353 -18.10 15.48 -0.86
N LEU A 354 -17.21 14.57 -1.22
CA LEU A 354 -16.89 14.17 -2.58
C LEU A 354 -17.30 12.73 -2.79
N VAL A 355 -17.77 12.41 -3.99
CA VAL A 355 -17.98 11.02 -4.41
C VAL A 355 -17.09 10.68 -5.59
N SER A 356 -16.47 9.50 -5.59
CA SER A 356 -15.64 9.03 -6.70
C SER A 356 -16.47 8.83 -7.97
N VAL A 357 -15.83 9.02 -9.11
CA VAL A 357 -16.40 8.82 -10.44
C VAL A 357 -15.42 8.00 -11.26
N ASP A 358 -15.87 6.83 -11.75
CA ASP A 358 -15.08 6.03 -12.68
C ASP A 358 -14.75 6.87 -13.92
N PRO A 359 -13.46 7.01 -14.30
CA PRO A 359 -13.06 7.81 -15.45
C PRO A 359 -13.69 7.36 -16.77
N ARG A 360 -14.10 6.08 -16.88
CA ARG A 360 -14.80 5.49 -18.04
C ARG A 360 -16.27 5.88 -18.12
N GLN A 361 -16.80 6.51 -17.07
CA GLN A 361 -18.20 6.90 -16.93
C GLN A 361 -18.37 8.40 -16.69
N LYS A 362 -17.30 9.18 -16.88
CA LYS A 362 -17.28 10.63 -16.63
C LYS A 362 -18.38 11.38 -17.38
N GLU A 363 -18.89 10.88 -18.50
CA GLU A 363 -19.98 11.49 -19.25
C GLU A 363 -21.28 11.65 -18.45
N PHE A 364 -21.50 10.82 -17.42
CA PHE A 364 -22.64 10.96 -16.50
C PHE A 364 -22.43 12.07 -15.46
N TYR A 365 -21.21 12.60 -15.35
CA TYR A 365 -20.77 13.57 -14.35
C TYR A 365 -20.01 14.74 -15.02
N PRO A 366 -20.69 15.58 -15.81
CA PRO A 366 -20.04 16.63 -16.59
C PRO A 366 -19.31 17.68 -15.72
N ASP A 367 -19.70 17.81 -14.45
CA ASP A 367 -19.15 18.77 -13.50
C ASP A 367 -18.18 18.12 -12.49
N ALA A 368 -17.73 16.89 -12.74
CA ALA A 368 -16.76 16.22 -11.87
C ALA A 368 -15.42 16.98 -11.84
N ALA A 369 -14.93 17.24 -10.63
CA ALA A 369 -13.59 17.76 -10.38
C ALA A 369 -12.55 16.70 -10.78
N ALA A 370 -11.42 17.16 -11.32
CA ALA A 370 -10.34 16.30 -11.81
C ALA A 370 -9.09 16.50 -10.95
N PHE A 371 -8.53 15.42 -10.44
CA PHE A 371 -7.28 15.45 -9.66
C PHE A 371 -6.20 14.68 -10.43
N PRO A 372 -5.04 15.30 -10.70
CA PRO A 372 -4.02 14.70 -11.55
C PRO A 372 -3.36 13.51 -10.87
N ARG A 373 -3.08 12.45 -11.60
CA ARG A 373 -2.19 11.36 -11.16
C ARG A 373 -0.71 11.73 -11.26
N ALA A 374 -0.39 12.81 -11.97
CA ALA A 374 0.98 13.27 -12.17
C ALA A 374 1.70 13.47 -10.83
N GLY A 375 2.93 12.94 -10.72
CA GLY A 375 3.74 12.99 -9.50
C GLY A 375 3.46 11.86 -8.49
N VAL A 376 2.31 11.19 -8.57
CA VAL A 376 1.93 10.09 -7.66
C VAL A 376 1.57 8.78 -8.37
N THR A 377 1.63 8.74 -9.70
CA THR A 377 1.24 7.56 -10.51
C THR A 377 1.97 6.28 -10.09
N ASP A 378 3.27 6.36 -9.80
CA ASP A 378 4.06 5.19 -9.37
C ASP A 378 3.69 4.73 -7.95
N ILE A 379 3.19 5.63 -7.10
CA ILE A 379 2.69 5.29 -5.76
C ILE A 379 1.37 4.54 -5.90
N GLN A 380 0.43 5.09 -6.68
CA GLN A 380 -0.85 4.44 -6.97
C GLN A 380 -0.65 3.08 -7.65
N ARG A 381 0.26 2.97 -8.62
CA ARG A 381 0.60 1.69 -9.27
C ARG A 381 1.06 0.64 -8.27
N GLN A 382 1.97 0.99 -7.36
CA GLN A 382 2.45 0.04 -6.34
C GLN A 382 1.33 -0.36 -5.37
N ALA A 383 0.40 0.54 -5.05
CA ALA A 383 -0.77 0.23 -4.22
C ALA A 383 -1.69 -0.76 -4.94
N LEU A 384 -2.02 -0.51 -6.21
CA LEU A 384 -2.77 -1.42 -7.08
C LEU A 384 -2.12 -2.81 -7.20
N GLU A 385 -0.81 -2.86 -7.43
CA GLU A 385 -0.05 -4.12 -7.50
C GLU A 385 0.01 -4.87 -6.17
N SER A 386 -0.26 -4.20 -5.04
CA SER A 386 -0.33 -4.85 -3.73
C SER A 386 -1.56 -5.76 -3.59
N HIS A 387 -2.60 -5.54 -4.39
CA HIS A 387 -3.84 -6.34 -4.49
C HIS A 387 -3.68 -7.51 -5.46
N ALA A 388 -2.66 -8.33 -5.25
CA ALA A 388 -2.29 -9.41 -6.15
C ALA A 388 -3.41 -10.45 -6.35
N THR A 389 -4.32 -10.64 -5.39
CA THR A 389 -5.48 -11.53 -5.56
C THR A 389 -6.56 -10.97 -6.47
N GLN A 390 -6.51 -9.69 -6.84
CA GLN A 390 -7.62 -8.95 -7.45
C GLN A 390 -7.24 -8.45 -8.84
N ALA A 391 -7.95 -8.93 -9.87
CA ALA A 391 -7.67 -8.54 -11.26
C ALA A 391 -8.07 -7.08 -11.54
N ASP A 392 -9.16 -6.62 -10.93
CA ASP A 392 -9.68 -5.26 -11.06
C ASP A 392 -8.63 -4.23 -10.65
N ALA A 393 -7.93 -4.47 -9.53
CA ALA A 393 -6.82 -3.63 -9.12
C ALA A 393 -5.51 -3.92 -9.87
N SER A 394 -4.95 -5.13 -9.71
CA SER A 394 -3.56 -5.43 -10.10
C SER A 394 -3.33 -5.56 -11.61
N LEU A 395 -4.39 -5.65 -12.41
CA LEU A 395 -4.30 -5.69 -13.87
C LEU A 395 -5.07 -4.53 -14.51
N PHE A 396 -6.38 -4.45 -14.29
CA PHE A 396 -7.24 -3.54 -15.05
C PHE A 396 -7.04 -2.09 -14.62
N ALA A 397 -6.99 -1.79 -13.33
CA ALA A 397 -6.72 -0.45 -12.85
C ALA A 397 -5.28 -0.01 -13.14
N VAL A 398 -4.30 -0.93 -13.12
CA VAL A 398 -2.93 -0.62 -13.58
C VAL A 398 -2.91 -0.17 -15.04
N GLN A 399 -3.71 -0.78 -15.91
CA GLN A 399 -3.89 -0.33 -17.30
C GLN A 399 -4.68 1.00 -17.36
N MET A 400 -5.71 1.14 -16.53
CA MET A 400 -6.54 2.34 -16.46
C MET A 400 -5.71 3.58 -16.13
N ILE A 401 -4.79 3.52 -15.17
CA ILE A 401 -3.95 4.68 -14.80
C ILE A 401 -2.93 5.05 -15.89
N GLU A 402 -2.71 4.20 -16.90
CA GLU A 402 -1.91 4.54 -18.09
C GLU A 402 -2.74 5.29 -19.14
N GLU A 403 -4.04 5.01 -19.21
CA GLU A 403 -4.97 5.62 -20.16
C GLU A 403 -5.55 6.94 -19.62
N TYR A 404 -5.83 7.00 -18.32
CA TYR A 404 -6.46 8.14 -17.66
C TYR A 404 -5.49 8.82 -16.71
N ASP A 405 -5.16 10.08 -16.99
CA ASP A 405 -4.19 10.87 -16.24
C ASP A 405 -4.79 11.57 -14.99
N HIS A 406 -6.10 11.47 -14.78
CA HIS A 406 -6.81 12.07 -13.64
C HIS A 406 -7.79 11.10 -12.96
N GLU A 407 -7.91 11.22 -11.64
CA GLU A 407 -9.08 10.77 -10.89
C GLU A 407 -10.19 11.82 -10.96
N TYR A 408 -11.44 11.37 -10.89
CA TYR A 408 -12.61 12.24 -11.00
C TYR A 408 -13.52 12.10 -9.80
N TYR A 409 -14.05 13.24 -9.34
CA TYR A 409 -14.94 13.27 -8.18
C TYR A 409 -16.08 14.26 -8.40
N GLN A 410 -17.30 13.82 -8.16
CA GLN A 410 -18.43 14.74 -8.06
C GLN A 410 -18.44 15.35 -6.66
N ILE A 411 -18.24 16.67 -6.58
CA ILE A 411 -18.37 17.42 -5.34
C ILE A 411 -19.86 17.57 -5.03
N LYS A 412 -20.33 17.01 -3.91
CA LYS A 412 -21.72 17.17 -3.44
C LYS A 412 -21.92 18.49 -2.71
N PHE A 413 -20.92 18.90 -1.94
CA PHE A 413 -20.78 20.26 -1.39
C PHE A 413 -19.32 20.55 -1.00
N TRP A 414 -18.99 21.83 -0.89
CA TRP A 414 -17.67 22.30 -0.50
C TRP A 414 -17.80 23.66 0.21
N ASP A 415 -17.67 23.65 1.54
CA ASP A 415 -17.81 24.82 2.42
C ASP A 415 -16.47 25.25 3.03
N LEU A 416 -15.34 24.74 2.52
CA LEU A 416 -13.99 25.16 2.87
C LEU A 416 -13.60 26.46 2.14
N ASP A 417 -12.81 27.31 2.80
CA ASP A 417 -12.39 28.61 2.24
C ASP A 417 -11.44 28.49 1.04
N GLN A 418 -10.66 27.40 0.98
CA GLN A 418 -9.73 27.11 -0.11
C GLN A 418 -10.38 26.30 -1.22
N ALA A 419 -9.94 26.45 -2.47
CA ALA A 419 -10.46 25.65 -3.58
C ALA A 419 -10.08 24.16 -3.39
N PRO A 420 -10.86 23.21 -3.95
CA PRO A 420 -10.55 21.78 -3.86
C PRO A 420 -9.12 21.44 -4.31
N GLU A 421 -8.68 22.00 -5.43
CA GLU A 421 -7.31 21.79 -5.95
C GLU A 421 -6.25 22.25 -4.95
N ASP A 422 -6.40 23.45 -4.36
CA ASP A 422 -5.47 23.99 -3.37
C ASP A 422 -5.46 23.17 -2.06
N TYR A 423 -6.59 22.53 -1.73
CA TYR A 423 -6.70 21.68 -0.55
C TYR A 423 -5.89 20.40 -0.70
N PHE A 424 -6.05 19.70 -1.81
CA PHE A 424 -5.46 18.37 -1.98
C PHE A 424 -4.07 18.38 -2.60
N LEU A 425 -3.74 19.35 -3.46
CA LEU A 425 -2.53 19.30 -4.29
C LEU A 425 -1.40 20.20 -3.77
N PRO A 426 -0.15 19.71 -3.66
CA PRO A 426 0.97 20.38 -3.01
C PRO A 426 1.26 21.80 -3.49
#